data_AF-A0A9X8VLE8-F1
#
_entry.id   AF-A0A9X8VLE8-F1
#
_cell.length_a   1.000
_cell.length_b   1.000
_cell.length_c   1.000
_cell.angle_alpha   90.00
_cell.angle_beta   90.00
_cell.angle_gamma   90.00
#
_symmetry.space_group_name_H-M   'P 1'
#
loop_
_entity.id
_entity.type
_entity.pdbx_description
1 polymer ?
#
loop_
_entity_poly.entity_id
_entity_poly.type
_entity_poly.pdbx_seq_one_letter_code
_entity_poly.pdbx_strand_id
1 'polypeptide(L)' 'GIRYNLTLHDNHNTRVFGIDNAHAIKTPRKGKFSGRVVYDHQHDSPTDKGSPYEFHSAYQLVEDFFTRIDEVIRKRENRG' A
#
# COMPACT_ATOMS: atom_id res chain seq x y z
N GLY A 1 2.33 7.00 -16.42
CA GLY A 1 2.72 6.23 -15.24
C GLY A 1 2.95 4.77 -15.61
N ILE A 2 3.31 3.95 -14.64
CA ILE A 2 3.50 2.49 -14.79
C ILE A 2 2.31 1.76 -14.17
N ARG A 3 1.97 0.57 -14.68
CA ARG A 3 1.04 -0.36 -14.02
C ARG A 3 1.84 -1.25 -13.09
N TYR A 4 1.42 -1.38 -11.83
CA TYR A 4 2.15 -2.14 -10.84
C TYR A 4 1.23 -2.77 -9.80
N ASN A 5 1.72 -3.85 -9.19
CA ASN A 5 1.09 -4.53 -8.07
C ASN A 5 2.21 -5.19 -7.24
N LEU A 6 2.58 -4.54 -6.14
CA LEU A 6 3.64 -5.00 -5.24
C LEU A 6 2.99 -5.40 -3.92
N THR A 7 3.05 -6.68 -3.54
CA THR A 7 2.41 -7.19 -2.32
C THR A 7 3.36 -8.02 -1.48
N LEU A 8 3.23 -7.89 -0.15
CA LEU A 8 3.84 -8.76 0.84
C LEU A 8 2.76 -9.70 1.37
N HIS A 9 3.07 -11.00 1.39
CA HIS A 9 2.20 -12.04 1.92
C HIS A 9 2.87 -12.70 3.12
N ASP A 10 2.09 -13.20 4.07
CA ASP A 10 2.60 -14.09 5.11
C ASP A 10 2.56 -15.56 4.71
N ASN A 11 3.01 -16.42 5.63
CA ASN A 11 3.09 -17.87 5.45
C ASN A 11 1.72 -18.54 5.25
N HIS A 12 0.61 -17.82 5.49
CA HIS A 12 -0.75 -18.27 5.21
C HIS A 12 -1.31 -17.69 3.90
N ASN A 13 -0.45 -17.13 3.07
CA ASN A 13 -0.80 -16.46 1.81
C ASN A 13 -1.77 -15.27 2.00
N THR A 14 -1.81 -14.68 3.20
CA THR A 14 -2.62 -13.50 3.47
C THR A 14 -1.81 -12.27 3.06
N ARG A 15 -2.39 -11.33 2.31
CA ARG A 15 -1.74 -10.05 1.97
C ARG A 15 -1.63 -9.17 3.20
N VAL A 16 -0.42 -8.83 3.60
CA VAL A 16 -0.13 -8.11 4.84
C VAL A 16 0.27 -6.67 4.60
N PHE A 17 0.78 -6.40 3.40
CA PHE A 17 1.07 -5.06 2.90
C PHE A 17 1.01 -5.08 1.37
N GLY A 18 0.72 -3.93 0.74
CA GLY A 18 0.89 -3.79 -0.70
C GLY A 18 0.78 -2.35 -1.18
N ILE A 19 1.32 -2.09 -2.37
CA ILE A 19 1.17 -0.84 -3.11
C ILE A 19 0.80 -1.22 -4.55
N ASP A 20 -0.33 -0.71 -5.04
CA ASP A 20 -0.80 -1.03 -6.39
C ASP A 20 -1.63 0.11 -7.01
N ASN A 21 -1.89 -0.04 -8.31
CA ASN A 21 -2.83 0.81 -9.03
C ASN A 21 -3.79 0.03 -9.93
N ALA A 22 -4.01 -1.24 -9.61
CA ALA A 22 -4.85 -2.13 -10.41
C ALA A 22 -6.34 -1.81 -10.25
N HIS A 23 -6.73 -1.23 -9.12
CA HIS A 23 -8.08 -0.75 -8.88
C HIS A 23 -8.10 0.63 -8.23
N ALA A 24 -9.27 1.26 -8.29
CA ALA A 24 -9.49 2.56 -7.71
C ALA A 24 -10.04 2.45 -6.28
N ILE A 25 -9.55 3.28 -5.37
CA ILE A 25 -10.10 3.44 -4.03
C ILE A 25 -11.00 4.68 -3.94
N LYS A 26 -12.04 4.59 -3.11
CA LYS A 26 -12.84 5.75 -2.73
C LYS A 26 -12.21 6.41 -1.53
N THR A 27 -11.80 7.66 -1.69
CA THR A 27 -11.25 8.45 -0.59
C THR A 27 -12.36 8.91 0.36
N PRO A 28 -12.03 9.20 1.63
CA PRO A 28 -13.00 9.75 2.57
C PRO A 28 -13.62 11.04 2.05
N ARG A 29 -14.89 11.27 2.38
CA ARG A 29 -15.62 12.49 1.98
C ARG A 29 -15.05 13.80 2.54
N LYS A 30 -14.10 13.75 3.48
CA LYS A 30 -13.45 14.92 4.10
C LYS A 30 -11.92 14.81 3.94
N GLY A 31 -11.27 15.90 3.52
CA GLY A 31 -9.79 15.99 3.39
C GLY A 31 -9.33 16.42 1.98
N LYS A 32 -8.00 16.55 1.78
CA LYS A 32 -7.39 17.00 0.51
C LYS A 32 -7.79 16.17 -0.73
N PHE A 33 -8.21 14.93 -0.53
CA PHE A 33 -8.60 14.01 -1.60
C PHE A 33 -10.11 13.77 -1.69
N SER A 34 -10.94 14.59 -1.01
CA SER A 34 -12.38 14.36 -0.93
C SER A 34 -13.04 14.28 -2.32
N GLY A 35 -13.78 13.20 -2.56
CA GLY A 35 -14.54 13.03 -3.81
C GLY A 35 -13.71 12.59 -5.01
N ARG A 36 -12.40 12.36 -4.84
CA ARG A 36 -11.52 11.87 -5.91
C ARG A 36 -11.44 10.34 -5.89
N VAL A 37 -11.54 9.75 -7.07
CA VAL A 37 -11.14 8.36 -7.29
C VAL A 37 -9.61 8.32 -7.43
N VAL A 38 -8.94 7.58 -6.56
CA VAL A 38 -7.48 7.45 -6.56
C VAL A 38 -7.11 6.04 -6.98
N TYR A 39 -6.19 5.92 -7.93
CA TYR A 39 -5.69 4.63 -8.41
C TYR A 39 -4.41 4.23 -7.69
N ASP A 40 -3.44 5.12 -7.53
CA ASP A 40 -2.20 4.79 -6.81
C ASP A 40 -2.47 4.78 -5.30
N HIS A 41 -2.39 3.61 -4.69
CA HIS A 41 -2.73 3.43 -3.28
C HIS A 41 -1.91 2.31 -2.63
N GLN A 42 -1.85 2.35 -1.30
CA GLN A 42 -1.23 1.33 -0.46
C GLN A 42 -2.25 0.69 0.48
N HIS A 43 -2.00 -0.54 0.88
CA HIS A 43 -2.75 -1.29 1.89
C HIS A 43 -1.83 -1.68 3.04
N ASP A 44 -2.11 -1.21 4.26
CA ASP A 44 -1.30 -1.53 5.45
C ASP A 44 -1.80 -2.80 6.19
N SER A 45 -2.91 -3.41 5.75
CA SER A 45 -3.43 -4.66 6.32
C SER A 45 -4.36 -5.41 5.35
N PRO A 46 -4.72 -6.69 5.65
CA PRO A 46 -5.62 -7.46 4.80
C PRO A 46 -7.03 -6.84 4.68
N THR A 47 -7.47 -6.13 5.71
CA THR A 47 -8.80 -5.51 5.78
C THR A 47 -8.79 -4.01 5.47
N ASP A 48 -7.61 -3.44 5.18
CA ASP A 48 -7.47 -2.04 4.81
C ASP A 48 -8.10 -1.80 3.43
N LYS A 49 -8.90 -0.74 3.31
CA LYS A 49 -9.57 -0.35 2.05
C LYS A 49 -8.64 0.41 1.10
N GLY A 50 -7.43 0.72 1.58
CA GLY A 50 -6.41 1.41 0.82
C GLY A 50 -6.37 2.89 1.13
N SER A 51 -5.15 3.42 1.17
CA SER A 51 -4.85 4.83 1.38
C SER A 51 -4.11 5.39 0.18
N PRO A 52 -4.38 6.64 -0.25
CA PRO A 52 -3.65 7.26 -1.36
C PRO A 52 -2.14 7.17 -1.18
N TYR A 53 -1.43 6.79 -2.24
CA TYR A 53 0.02 6.71 -2.27
C TYR A 53 0.54 7.55 -3.44
N GLU A 54 1.54 8.39 -3.17
CA GLU A 54 2.15 9.27 -4.16
C GLU A 54 3.64 8.96 -4.27
N PHE A 55 4.12 8.78 -5.49
CA PHE A 55 5.54 8.55 -5.79
C PHE A 55 5.98 9.45 -6.95
N HIS A 56 7.25 9.85 -6.93
CA HIS A 56 7.83 10.75 -7.93
C HIS A 56 8.67 9.99 -8.96
N SER A 57 9.14 8.78 -8.62
CA SER A 57 9.93 7.94 -9.51
C SER A 57 9.69 6.45 -9.26
N ALA A 58 9.97 5.62 -10.27
CA ALA A 58 9.90 4.17 -10.10
C ALA A 58 10.93 3.65 -9.08
N TYR A 59 12.07 4.34 -8.93
CA TYR A 59 13.06 4.05 -7.88
C TYR A 59 12.44 4.24 -6.49
N GLN A 60 11.81 5.40 -6.25
CA GLN A 60 11.12 5.69 -4.99
C GLN A 60 10.04 4.64 -4.69
N LEU A 61 9.24 4.25 -5.69
CA LEU A 61 8.21 3.22 -5.52
C LEU A 61 8.78 1.90 -4.98
N VAL A 62 9.90 1.44 -5.54
CA VAL A 62 10.54 0.18 -5.12
C VAL A 62 11.22 0.33 -3.76
N GLU A 63 11.89 1.45 -3.51
CA GLU A 63 12.55 1.75 -2.23
C GLU A 63 11.53 1.84 -1.07
N ASP A 64 10.42 2.55 -1.29
CA ASP A 64 9.32 2.65 -0.32
C ASP A 64 8.73 1.28 -0.02
N PHE A 65 8.55 0.43 -1.04
CA PHE A 65 8.02 -0.92 -0.88
C PHE A 65 8.89 -1.77 0.03
N PHE A 66 10.20 -1.85 -0.22
CA PHE A 66 11.12 -2.62 0.62
C PHE A 66 11.25 -2.05 2.04
N THR A 67 11.36 -0.73 2.17
CA THR A 67 11.40 -0.06 3.48
C THR A 67 10.17 -0.44 4.31
N ARG A 68 9.00 -0.44 3.69
CA ARG A 68 7.75 -0.75 4.39
C ARG A 68 7.59 -2.23 4.70
N ILE A 69 8.11 -3.12 3.86
CA ILE A 69 8.22 -4.57 4.17
C ILE A 69 8.98 -4.76 5.49
N ASP A 70 10.16 -4.17 5.62
CA ASP A 70 11.00 -4.33 6.81
C ASP A 70 10.28 -3.84 8.08
N GLU A 71 9.55 -2.73 7.98
CA GLU A 71 8.74 -2.23 9.09
C GLU A 71 7.58 -3.15 9.46
N VAL A 72 6.90 -3.73 8.47
CA VAL A 72 5.78 -4.66 8.68
C VAL A 72 6.27 -5.95 9.31
N ILE A 73 7.40 -6.49 8.86
CA ILE A 73 8.04 -7.67 9.44
C ILE A 73 8.42 -7.39 10.90
N ARG A 74 9.17 -6.31 11.16
CA ARG A 74 9.57 -5.92 12.52
C ARG A 74 8.38 -5.75 13.47
N LYS A 75 7.29 -5.13 13.00
CA LYS A 75 6.05 -4.97 13.80
C LYS A 75 5.36 -6.30 14.12
N ARG A 76 5.52 -7.31 13.27
CA ARG A 76 4.94 -8.65 13.47
C ARG A 76 5.79 -9.50 14.39
N GLU A 77 7.11 -9.43 14.26
CA GLU A 77 8.04 -10.11 15.18
C GLU A 77 7.88 -9.59 16.61
N ASN A 78 7.74 -8.27 16.81
CA ASN A 78 7.54 -7.66 18.12
C ASN A 78 6.17 -7.94 18.78
N ARG A 79 5.25 -8.64 18.09
CA ARG A 79 3.93 -9.03 18.62
C ARG A 79 3.89 -10.48 19.11
N GLY A 80 4.95 -11.27 18.86
CA GLY A 80 5.16 -12.60 19.44
C GLY A 80 5.83 -12.51 20.80
#